data_AF-A0A9E5AM86-F1
#
_entry.id   AF-A0A9E5AM86-F1
#
_cell.length_a   1.000
_cell.length_b   1.000
_cell.length_c   1.000
_cell.angle_alpha   90.00
_cell.angle_beta   90.00
_cell.angle_gamma   90.00
#
_symmetry.space_group_name_H-M   'P 1'
#
loop_
_entity.id
_entity.type
_entity.pdbx_description
1 polymer ?
#
loop_
_entity_poly.entity_id
_entity_poly.type
_entity_poly.pdbx_seq_one_letter_code
_entity_poly.pdbx_strand_id
1 'polypeptide(L)' 'MTMYRVLLERAAEKDLARLSSETHARVIAAIQALATNPRPPGCRKLAGSKHDWRIRVGDYRVRHRREVYR' A
#
# COMPACT_ATOMS: atom_id res chain seq x y z
N MET A 1 0.92 14.78 -14.02
CA MET A 1 1.15 13.85 -12.90
C MET A 1 -0.19 13.27 -12.48
N THR A 2 -0.41 11.96 -12.59
CA THR A 2 -1.67 11.34 -12.19
C THR A 2 -1.62 11.07 -10.69
N MET A 3 -2.32 11.86 -9.88
CA MET A 3 -2.45 11.61 -8.45
C MET A 3 -3.54 10.57 -8.20
N TYR A 4 -3.21 9.54 -7.45
CA TYR A 4 -4.17 8.54 -6.98
C TYR A 4 -4.59 8.87 -5.56
N ARG A 5 -5.89 8.78 -5.27
CA ARG A 5 -6.37 8.79 -3.88
C ARG A 5 -6.16 7.39 -3.29
N VAL A 6 -5.44 7.34 -2.17
CA VAL A 6 -5.26 6.10 -1.42
C VAL A 6 -6.27 6.07 -0.29
N LEU A 7 -7.02 4.98 -0.20
CA LEU A 7 -8.00 4.72 0.85
C LEU A 7 -7.50 3.56 1.71
N LEU A 8 -7.55 3.72 3.03
CA LEU A 8 -7.25 2.64 3.96
C LEU A 8 -8.54 1.91 4.32
N GLU A 9 -8.51 0.58 4.28
CA GLU A 9 -9.58 -0.23 4.86
C GLU A 9 -9.51 -0.17 6.39
N ARG A 10 -10.65 -0.35 7.06
CA ARG A 10 -10.70 -0.37 8.54
C ARG A 10 -9.78 -1.44 9.14
N ALA A 11 -9.61 -2.58 8.46
CA ALA A 11 -8.67 -3.62 8.89
C ALA A 11 -7.23 -3.10 8.83
N ALA A 12 -6.85 -2.46 7.71
CA ALA A 12 -5.52 -1.90 7.53
C ALA A 12 -5.20 -0.78 8.54
N GLU A 13 -6.19 0.05 8.88
CA GLU A 13 -6.04 1.09 9.92
C GLU A 13 -5.77 0.45 11.30
N LYS A 14 -6.53 -0.59 11.67
CA LYS A 14 -6.31 -1.33 12.92
C LYS A 14 -4.94 -2.01 12.95
N ASP A 15 -4.51 -2.61 11.84
CA ASP A 15 -3.19 -3.22 11.74
C ASP A 15 -2.09 -2.16 11.90
N LEU A 16 -2.23 -1.01 11.24
CA LEU A 16 -1.29 0.11 11.34
C LEU A 16 -1.18 0.66 12.76
N ALA A 17 -2.30 0.76 13.48
CA ALA A 17 -2.35 1.21 14.86
C ALA A 17 -1.63 0.28 15.85
N ARG A 18 -1.42 -0.99 15.49
CA ARG A 18 -0.70 -1.98 16.32
C ARG A 18 0.81 -2.00 16.07
N LEU A 19 1.29 -1.25 15.08
CA LEU A 19 2.71 -1.19 14.74
C LEU A 19 3.47 -0.27 15.70
N SER A 20 4.76 -0.52 15.88
CA SER A 20 5.65 0.43 16.55
C SER A 20 5.73 1.73 15.76
N SER A 21 6.01 2.85 16.43
CA SER A 21 6.06 4.18 15.81
C SER A 21 7.00 4.24 14.60
N GLU A 22 8.16 3.61 14.68
CA GLU A 22 9.13 3.54 13.58
C GLU A 22 8.60 2.75 12.37
N THR A 23 7.87 1.67 12.63
CA THR A 23 7.29 0.84 11.56
C THR A 23 6.12 1.57 10.93
N HIS A 24 5.26 2.18 11.75
CA HIS A 24 4.13 2.97 11.31
C HIS A 24 4.59 4.06 10.33
N ALA A 25 5.61 4.85 10.70
CA ALA A 25 6.17 5.90 9.85
C ALA A 25 6.67 5.36 8.50
N ARG A 26 7.40 4.23 8.52
CA ARG A 26 7.88 3.56 7.30
C ARG A 26 6.75 3.08 6.39
N VAL A 27 5.69 2.51 6.97
CA VAL A 27 4.52 2.02 6.23
C VAL A 27 3.75 3.19 5.63
N ILE A 28 3.51 4.27 6.38
CA ILE A 28 2.84 5.48 5.88
C ILE A 28 3.62 6.11 4.72
N ALA A 29 4.94 6.23 4.82
CA ALA A 29 5.77 6.75 3.73
C ALA A 29 5.62 5.90 2.45
N ALA A 30 5.61 4.57 2.60
CA ALA A 30 5.40 3.66 1.47
C ALA A 30 3.99 3.77 0.87
N ILE A 31 2.95 3.96 1.69
CA ILE A 31 1.57 4.16 1.25
C ILE A 31 1.43 5.50 0.51
N GLN A 32 2.04 6.58 1.02
CA GLN A 32 2.04 7.88 0.36
C GLN A 32 2.75 7.83 -1.01
N ALA A 33 3.82 7.06 -1.13
CA ALA A 33 4.48 6.83 -2.40
C ALA A 33 3.56 6.14 -3.43
N LEU A 34 2.56 5.36 -3.01
CA LEU A 34 1.57 4.76 -3.93
C LEU A 34 0.63 5.81 -4.56
N ALA A 35 0.41 6.94 -3.88
CA ALA A 35 -0.44 8.01 -4.38
C ALA A 35 0.18 8.72 -5.59
N THR A 36 1.51 8.87 -5.59
CA THR A 36 2.28 9.52 -6.65
C THR A 36 2.82 8.53 -7.67
N ASN A 37 3.28 7.37 -7.23
CA ASN A 37 3.71 6.26 -8.07
C ASN A 37 2.99 4.98 -7.67
N PRO A 38 1.94 4.55 -8.39
CA PRO A 38 1.19 3.34 -8.04
C PRO A 38 1.97 2.02 -8.15
N ARG A 39 3.17 2.05 -8.74
CA ARG A 39 4.03 0.87 -8.96
C ARG A 39 5.48 1.21 -8.58
N PRO A 40 5.77 1.43 -7.29
CA PRO A 40 7.15 1.55 -6.85
C PRO A 40 7.95 0.26 -7.13
N PRO A 41 9.27 0.36 -7.28
CA PRO A 41 10.13 -0.81 -7.39
C PRO A 41 9.94 -1.72 -6.17
N GLY A 42 9.76 -3.02 -6.41
CA GLY A 42 9.44 -4.00 -5.36
C GLY A 42 7.95 -4.34 -5.23
N CYS A 43 7.06 -3.64 -5.94
CA CYS A 43 5.68 -4.09 -6.15
C CYS A 43 5.65 -5.43 -6.89
N ARG A 44 4.98 -6.44 -6.33
CA ARG A 44 4.62 -7.66 -7.04
C ARG A 44 3.12 -7.83 -7.10
N LYS A 45 2.62 -8.24 -8.27
CA LYS A 45 1.23 -8.62 -8.45
C LYS A 45 0.95 -9.93 -7.73
N LEU A 46 -0.18 -10.03 -7.03
CA LEU A 46 -0.61 -11.27 -6.41
C LEU A 46 -1.19 -12.21 -7.48
N ALA A 47 -0.75 -13.46 -7.51
CA ALA A 47 -1.27 -14.47 -8.42
C ALA A 47 -2.77 -14.72 -8.14
N GLY A 48 -3.59 -14.81 -9.19
CA GLY A 48 -5.05 -15.00 -9.08
C GLY A 48 -5.87 -13.71 -9.02
N SER A 49 -5.25 -12.54 -8.87
CA SER A 49 -5.95 -11.24 -8.78
C SER A 49 -5.63 -10.33 -9.96
N LYS A 50 -6.64 -9.68 -10.56
CA LYS A 50 -6.42 -8.70 -11.65
C LYS A 50 -5.82 -7.39 -11.16
N HIS A 51 -6.18 -6.97 -9.94
CA HIS A 51 -5.91 -5.61 -9.43
C HIS A 51 -5.18 -5.57 -8.08
N ASP A 52 -4.87 -6.72 -7.48
CA ASP A 52 -4.21 -6.79 -6.17
C ASP A 52 -2.69 -6.90 -6.31
N TRP A 53 -2.01 -6.06 -5.53
CA TRP A 53 -0.56 -5.89 -5.52
C TRP A 53 -0.06 -5.97 -4.08
N ARG A 54 1.24 -6.23 -3.94
CA ARG A 54 1.93 -6.27 -2.66
C ARG A 54 3.24 -5.49 -2.75
N ILE A 55 3.48 -4.64 -1.76
CA ILE A 55 4.79 -4.04 -1.49
C ILE A 55 5.37 -4.59 -0.20
N ARG A 56 6.70 -4.67 -0.13
CA ARG A 56 7.44 -5.05 1.07
C ARG A 56 8.04 -3.80 1.71
N VAL A 57 7.80 -3.62 3.00
CA VAL A 57 8.33 -2.51 3.81
C VAL A 57 9.02 -3.13 5.02
N GLY A 58 10.32 -3.39 4.90
CA GLY A 58 11.06 -4.18 5.90
C GLY A 58 10.48 -5.59 6.05
N ASP A 59 10.02 -5.91 7.26
CA ASP A 59 9.37 -7.18 7.60
C ASP A 59 7.87 -7.22 7.30
N TYR A 60 7.27 -6.06 6.99
CA TYR A 60 5.84 -5.92 6.76
C TYR A 60 5.50 -5.99 5.27
N ARG A 61 4.27 -6.43 4.99
CA ARG A 61 3.75 -6.57 3.62
C ARG A 61 2.46 -5.78 3.52
N VAL A 62 2.45 -4.75 2.70
CA VAL A 62 1.23 -3.97 2.44
C VAL A 62 0.60 -4.50 1.17
N ARG A 63 -0.63 -5.00 1.29
CA ARG A 63 -1.45 -5.37 0.13
C ARG A 63 -2.27 -4.14 -0.26
N HIS A 64 -2.31 -3.83 -1.55
CA HIS A 64 -3.13 -2.75 -2.06
C HIS A 64 -3.82 -3.17 -3.36
N ARG A 65 -5.01 -2.63 -3.59
CA ARG A 65 -5.74 -2.80 -4.84
C ARG A 65 -5.74 -1.49 -5.61
N ARG A 66 -5.58 -1.58 -6.92
CA ARG A 66 -5.78 -0.45 -7.81
C ARG A 66 -7.13 -0.54 -8.50
N GLU A 67 -7.98 0.41 -8.18
CA GLU A 67 -9.23 0.64 -8.90
C GLU A 67 -9.06 1.87 -9.81
N VAL A 68 -9.43 1.72 -11.07
CA VAL A 68 -9.49 2.84 -12.02
C VAL A 68 -10.96 3.00 -12.33
N TYR A 69 -11.60 4.00 -11.73
CA TYR A 69 -12.94 4.40 -12.12
C TYR A 69 -12.87 4.88 -13.58
N ARG A 70 -13.64 4.22 -14.45
CA ARG A 70 -13.87 4.65 -15.82
C ARG A 70 -15.07 5.60 -15.83
#